data_AF-A0A398BE35-F1
#
_entry.id   AF-A0A398BE35-F1
#
_cell.length_a   1.000
_cell.length_b   1.000
_cell.length_c   1.000
_cell.angle_alpha   90.00
_cell.angle_beta   90.00
_cell.angle_gamma   90.00
#
_symmetry.space_group_name_H-M   'P 1'
#
loop_
_entity.id
_entity.type
_entity.pdbx_description
1 polymer ?
#
loop_
_entity_poly.entity_id
_entity_poly.type
_entity_poly.pdbx_seq_one_letter_code
_entity_poly.pdbx_strand_id
1 'polypeptide(L)' 'MFRQMMGFNGNPLCVIYWHLNGQAQSRTVCYTEDDKKWALDRFDTVGDFYNSYERAVIDYGDEVVEYGHLKEKSA' A
#
# COMPACT_ATOMS: atom_id res chain seq x y z
N MET A 1 7.21 -12.84 9.36
CA MET A 1 7.42 -14.10 8.58
C MET A 1 6.33 -14.19 7.52
N PHE A 2 6.58 -13.73 6.29
CA PHE A 2 5.57 -13.77 5.23
C PHE A 2 5.30 -15.21 4.79
N ARG A 3 4.03 -15.60 4.85
CA ARG A 3 3.54 -16.91 4.42
C ARG A 3 3.64 -16.94 2.88
N GLN A 4 4.51 -17.80 2.37
CA GLN A 4 4.79 -17.98 0.95
C GLN A 4 3.48 -18.24 0.18
N MET A 5 3.02 -17.25 -0.59
CA MET A 5 1.89 -17.41 -1.51
C MET A 5 2.41 -18.14 -2.76
N MET A 6 2.09 -19.43 -2.89
CA MET A 6 2.48 -20.26 -4.04
C MET A 6 2.05 -19.59 -5.35
N GLY A 7 3.02 -19.22 -6.19
CA GLY A 7 2.79 -18.73 -7.55
C GLY A 7 3.65 -17.56 -8.00
N PHE A 8 4.34 -16.86 -7.10
CA PHE A 8 5.15 -15.69 -7.45
C PHE A 8 6.64 -15.96 -7.18
N ASN A 9 7.47 -15.85 -8.24
CA ASN A 9 8.92 -16.07 -8.22
C ASN A 9 9.67 -14.90 -7.56
N GLY A 10 9.40 -14.63 -6.28
CA GLY A 10 10.13 -13.66 -5.50
C GLY A 10 9.52 -13.49 -4.12
N ASN A 11 10.37 -13.32 -3.09
CA ASN A 11 9.89 -12.80 -1.82
C ASN A 11 9.40 -11.36 -2.06
N PRO A 12 8.17 -11.03 -1.67
CA PRO A 12 7.68 -9.67 -1.79
C PRO A 12 8.54 -8.74 -0.92
N LEU A 13 8.77 -7.54 -1.42
CA LEU A 13 9.41 -6.46 -0.67
C LEU A 13 8.47 -5.97 0.43
N CYS A 14 7.20 -5.72 0.07
CA CYS A 14 6.17 -5.31 1.03
C CYS A 14 4.76 -5.62 0.51
N VAL A 15 3.79 -5.55 1.40
CA VAL A 15 2.36 -5.59 1.08
C VAL A 15 1.72 -4.30 1.54
N ILE A 16 1.01 -3.62 0.64
CA ILE A 16 0.22 -2.44 0.97
C ILE A 16 -1.23 -2.86 1.15
N TYR A 17 -1.79 -2.62 2.33
CA TYR A 17 -3.21 -2.80 2.62
C TYR A 17 -3.92 -1.45 2.47
N TRP A 18 -4.94 -1.41 1.62
CA TRP A 18 -5.72 -0.21 1.35
C TRP A 18 -6.97 -0.21 2.21
N HIS A 19 -7.13 0.82 3.03
CA HIS A 19 -8.23 0.92 3.97
C HIS A 19 -9.28 1.93 3.49
N LEU A 20 -10.55 1.55 3.67
CA LEU A 20 -11.71 2.41 3.47
C LEU A 20 -12.73 2.09 4.56
N ASN A 21 -13.35 3.12 5.14
CA ASN A 21 -14.22 3.00 6.30
C ASN A 21 -13.55 2.24 7.46
N GLY A 22 -12.25 2.51 7.68
CA GLY A 22 -11.45 1.87 8.73
C GLY A 22 -11.06 0.40 8.50
N GLN A 23 -11.56 -0.27 7.45
CA GLN A 23 -11.27 -1.69 7.17
C GLN A 23 -10.38 -1.86 5.94
N ALA A 24 -9.52 -2.89 5.93
CA ALA A 24 -8.72 -3.25 4.76
C ALA A 24 -9.63 -3.84 3.68
N GLN A 25 -9.79 -3.13 2.55
CA GLN A 25 -10.65 -3.54 1.44
C GLN A 25 -9.88 -4.19 0.30
N SER A 26 -8.62 -3.80 0.12
CA SER A 26 -7.77 -4.29 -0.96
C SER A 26 -6.32 -4.42 -0.50
N ARG A 27 -5.51 -5.14 -1.27
CA ARG A 27 -4.07 -5.24 -1.05
C ARG A 27 -3.29 -5.23 -2.35
N THR A 28 -2.12 -4.62 -2.32
CA THR A 28 -1.13 -4.64 -3.40
C THR A 28 0.14 -5.29 -2.87
N VAL A 29 0.69 -6.24 -3.62
CA VAL A 29 1.98 -6.86 -3.30
C VAL A 29 3.06 -6.20 -4.16
N CYS A 30 4.07 -5.63 -3.52
CA CYS A 30 5.18 -4.95 -4.17
C CYS A 30 6.42 -5.86 -4.12
N TYR A 31 7.10 -6.02 -5.26
CA TYR A 31 8.33 -6.83 -5.34
C TYR A 31 9.58 -5.94 -5.43
N THR A 32 9.39 -4.67 -5.82
CA THR A 32 10.46 -3.68 -5.94
C THR A 32 10.08 -2.36 -5.28
N GLU A 33 11.08 -1.53 -4.98
CA GLU A 33 10.86 -0.18 -4.44
C GLU A 33 10.08 0.70 -5.42
N ASP A 34 10.24 0.48 -6.74
CA ASP A 34 9.47 1.17 -7.77
C ASP A 34 7.99 0.76 -7.76
N ASP A 35 7.67 -0.54 -7.58
CA ASP A 35 6.26 -0.98 -7.43
C ASP A 35 5.57 -0.24 -6.27
N LYS A 36 6.27 -0.12 -5.15
CA LYS A 36 5.79 0.61 -3.97
C LYS A 36 5.57 2.08 -4.30
N LYS A 37 6.58 2.74 -4.88
CA LYS A 37 6.49 4.16 -5.24
C LYS A 37 5.34 4.44 -6.19
N TRP A 38 5.14 3.62 -7.21
CA TRP A 38 4.05 3.78 -8.17
C TRP A 38 2.68 3.54 -7.52
N ALA A 39 2.57 2.56 -6.63
CA ALA A 39 1.33 2.33 -5.90
C ALA A 39 0.95 3.53 -5.00
N LEU A 40 1.92 4.11 -4.31
CA LEU A 40 1.71 5.29 -3.46
C LEU A 40 1.48 6.57 -4.29
N ASP A 41 2.16 6.73 -5.42
CA ASP A 41 1.91 7.84 -6.36
C ASP A 41 0.46 7.83 -6.88
N ARG A 42 -0.05 6.65 -7.23
CA ARG A 42 -1.46 6.46 -7.61
C ARG A 42 -2.43 6.74 -6.46
N PHE A 43 -2.04 6.42 -5.23
CA PHE A 43 -2.83 6.75 -4.05
C PHE A 43 -2.97 8.27 -3.88
N ASP A 44 -1.89 9.04 -4.09
CA ASP A 44 -1.94 10.51 -4.03
C ASP A 44 -2.51 11.19 -5.32
N THR A 45 -2.70 10.44 -6.40
CA THR A 45 -3.19 10.96 -7.69
C THR A 45 -4.71 11.10 -7.72
N VAL A 46 -5.20 12.35 -7.77
CA VAL A 46 -6.64 12.66 -7.82
C VAL A 46 -7.32 11.97 -9.00
N GLY A 47 -8.36 11.19 -8.71
CA GLY A 47 -9.16 10.49 -9.71
C GLY A 47 -8.64 9.09 -10.07
N ASP A 48 -7.49 8.66 -9.54
CA ASP A 48 -7.09 7.25 -9.62
C ASP A 48 -7.96 6.40 -8.67
N PHE A 49 -8.09 5.12 -8.99
CA PHE A 49 -8.77 4.13 -8.16
C PHE A 49 -8.25 4.12 -6.72
N TYR A 50 -6.93 4.14 -6.52
CA TYR A 50 -6.34 4.07 -5.19
C TYR A 50 -6.57 5.34 -4.38
N ASN A 51 -6.81 6.48 -5.03
CA ASN A 51 -7.10 7.74 -4.34
C ASN A 51 -8.43 7.73 -3.57
N SER A 52 -9.32 6.77 -3.86
CA SER A 52 -10.57 6.58 -3.12
C SER A 52 -10.39 5.99 -1.71
N TYR A 53 -9.24 5.41 -1.41
CA TYR A 53 -8.93 4.85 -0.08
C TYR A 53 -8.55 5.97 0.90
N GLU A 54 -8.77 5.76 2.19
CA GLU A 54 -8.48 6.76 3.24
C GLU A 54 -7.01 6.74 3.66
N ARG A 55 -6.47 5.52 3.80
CA ARG A 55 -5.08 5.27 4.22
C ARG A 55 -4.56 3.98 3.61
N ALA A 56 -3.25 3.91 3.55
CA ALA A 56 -2.50 2.73 3.17
C ALA A 56 -1.65 2.26 4.36
N VAL A 57 -1.63 0.95 4.62
CA VAL A 57 -0.77 0.35 5.64
C VAL A 57 0.24 -0.53 4.91
N ILE A 58 1.52 -0.19 5.01
CA ILE A 58 2.62 -0.87 4.33
C ILE A 58 3.27 -1.82 5.31
N ASP A 59 3.24 -3.11 5.02
CA ASP A 59 3.84 -4.19 5.80
C ASP A 59 5.10 -4.71 5.08
N TYR A 60 6.28 -4.46 5.65
CA TYR A 60 7.58 -4.97 5.20
C TYR A 60 7.96 -6.29 5.89
N GLY A 61 7.14 -6.79 6.81
CA GLY A 61 7.31 -8.06 7.52
C GLY A 61 8.06 -7.96 8.84
N ASP A 62 9.01 -7.03 8.94
CA ASP A 62 9.65 -6.61 10.18
C ASP A 62 9.14 -5.25 10.69
N GLU A 63 8.64 -4.41 9.78
CA GLU A 63 8.12 -3.08 10.06
C GLU A 63 6.75 -2.87 9.40
N VAL A 64 5.87 -2.14 10.08
CA VAL A 64 4.58 -1.70 9.55
C VAL A 64 4.51 -0.17 9.60
N VAL A 65 4.21 0.45 8.47
CA VAL A 65 4.16 1.91 8.31
C VAL A 65 2.78 2.33 7.82
N GLU A 66 2.17 3.33 8.46
CA GLU A 66 0.92 3.92 8.00
C GLU A 66 1.20 5.13 7.10
N TYR A 67 0.46 5.21 5.99
CA TYR A 67 0.58 6.27 4.98
C TYR A 67 -0.82 6.86 4.70
N GLY A 68 -0.99 8.15 4.98
CA GLY A 68 -2.20 8.91 4.66
C GLY A 68 -1.98 9.77 3.41
N HIS A 69 -3.05 10.38 2.89
CA HIS A 69 -2.93 11.32 1.77
C HIS A 69 -2.07 12.51 2.15
N LEU A 70 -1.18 12.93 1.26
CA LEU A 70 -0.31 14.09 1.48
C LEU A 70 -1.08 15.42 1.68
N LYS A 71 -2.39 15.43 1.44
CA LYS A 71 -3.28 16.60 1.57
C LYS A 71 -3.72 16.93 3.00
N GLU A 72 -3.40 16.12 4.00
CA GLU A 72 -3.78 16.39 5.41
C GLU A 72 -2.80 17.28 6.19
N LYS A 73 -2.05 18.16 5.53
CA LYS A 73 -1.24 19.22 6.17
C LYS A 73 -1.58 20.63 5.68
N SER A 74 -2.86 20.94 5.53
CA SER A 74 -3.33 22.31 5.36
C SER A 74 -4.63 22.54 6.13
N ALA A 75 -4.52 22.82 7.43
CA ALA A 75 -5.49 23.56 8.23
C ALA A 75 -4.74 24.35 9.30
#